data_AF-S7NJZ9-F1
#
_entry.id   AF-S7NJZ9-F1
#
_cell.length_a   1.000
_cell.length_b   1.000
_cell.length_c   1.000
_cell.angle_alpha   90.00
_cell.angle_beta   90.00
_cell.angle_gamma   90.00
#
_symmetry.space_group_name_H-M   'P 1'
#
loop_
_entity.id
_entity.type
_entity.pdbx_description
1 polymer ?
#
loop_
_entity_poly.entity_id
_entity_poly.type
_entity_poly.pdbx_seq_one_letter_code
_entity_poly.pdbx_strand_id
1 'polypeptide(L)'
;MVAFLDCMQQFNEEAKKGEPAFSMPYRIHVEQGLMEDPGSGEFYSIRTHLNTEERWTKALKLMLTNFKWSLDWVSLRYPHK
;
A
#
# COMPACT_ATOMS: atom_id res chain seq x y z
N MET A 1 -9.99 1.92 8.12
CA MET A 1 -9.00 1.91 7.02
C MET A 1 -7.62 1.43 7.46
N VAL A 2 -7.12 1.82 8.64
CA VAL A 2 -5.82 1.34 9.14
C VAL A 2 -5.72 -0.19 9.20
N ALA A 3 -6.78 -0.89 9.62
CA ALA A 3 -6.79 -2.37 9.60
C ALA A 3 -6.62 -2.97 8.18
N PHE A 4 -7.17 -2.32 7.15
CA PHE A 4 -6.95 -2.77 5.77
C PHE A 4 -5.50 -2.51 5.31
N LEU A 5 -4.92 -1.40 5.77
CA LEU A 5 -3.53 -1.07 5.51
C LEU A 5 -2.58 -2.10 6.15
N ASP A 6 -2.91 -2.59 7.34
CA ASP A 6 -2.24 -3.72 8.00
C ASP A 6 -2.33 -5.01 7.17
N CYS A 7 -3.52 -5.39 6.70
CA CYS A 7 -3.69 -6.54 5.80
C CYS A 7 -2.81 -6.44 4.54
N MET A 8 -2.71 -5.25 3.95
CA MET A 8 -1.84 -5.03 2.78
C MET A 8 -0.35 -5.18 3.11
N GLN A 9 0.07 -4.72 4.29
CA GLN A 9 1.45 -4.87 4.74
C GLN A 9 1.78 -6.35 4.98
N GLN A 10 0.88 -7.11 5.62
CA GLN A 10 1.03 -8.55 5.80
C GLN A 10 1.16 -9.28 4.45
N PHE A 11 0.34 -8.91 3.46
CA PHE A 11 0.48 -9.43 2.10
C PHE A 11 1.85 -9.10 1.49
N ASN A 12 2.33 -7.86 1.63
CA ASN A 12 3.62 -7.42 1.08
C ASN A 12 4.78 -8.24 1.65
N GLU A 13 4.76 -8.48 2.97
CA GLU A 13 5.76 -9.29 3.66
C GLU A 13 5.74 -10.75 3.20
N GLU A 14 4.56 -11.35 3.05
CA GLU A 14 4.44 -12.73 2.60
C GLU A 14 4.86 -12.89 1.12
N ALA A 15 4.45 -11.96 0.25
CA ALA A 15 4.85 -11.96 -1.15
C ALA A 15 6.38 -11.86 -1.31
N LYS A 16 7.04 -11.01 -0.50
CA LYS A 16 8.50 -10.85 -0.49
C LYS A 16 9.28 -12.09 -0.07
N LYS A 17 8.71 -12.95 0.79
CA LYS A 17 9.34 -14.23 1.14
C LYS A 17 9.45 -15.16 -0.08
N GLY A 18 8.44 -15.13 -0.95
CA GLY A 18 8.40 -15.95 -2.18
C GLY A 18 9.17 -15.34 -3.34
N GLU A 19 9.30 -14.01 -3.39
CA GLU A 19 10.01 -13.28 -4.43
C GLU A 19 10.59 -11.95 -3.89
N PRO A 20 11.87 -11.92 -3.50
CA PRO A 20 12.48 -10.73 -2.89
C PRO A 20 12.49 -9.48 -3.77
N ALA A 21 12.35 -9.66 -5.10
CA ALA A 21 12.26 -8.56 -6.05
C ALA A 21 10.89 -7.87 -6.06
N PHE A 22 9.85 -8.48 -5.47
CA PHE A 22 8.56 -7.84 -5.33
C PHE A 22 8.66 -6.69 -4.31
N SER A 23 8.36 -5.48 -4.75
CA SER A 23 8.16 -4.35 -3.84
C SER A 23 7.02 -3.49 -4.34
N MET A 24 6.06 -3.24 -3.45
CA MET A 24 5.10 -2.17 -3.67
C MET A 24 5.83 -0.81 -3.80
N PRO A 25 5.36 0.08 -4.68
CA PRO A 25 6.01 1.36 -4.93
C PRO A 25 5.90 2.34 -3.75
N TYR A 26 4.85 2.26 -2.94
CA TYR A 26 4.62 3.13 -1.79
C TYR A 26 4.81 2.39 -0.48
N ARG A 27 5.44 3.04 0.50
CA ARG A 27 5.70 2.41 1.80
C ARG A 27 4.51 2.59 2.73
N ILE A 28 4.28 1.58 3.55
CA ILE A 28 3.16 1.51 4.49
C ILE A 28 3.71 1.60 5.91
N HIS A 29 3.22 2.58 6.67
CA HIS A 29 3.52 2.77 8.10
C HIS A 29 2.26 2.48 8.91
N VAL A 30 2.04 1.20 9.24
CA VAL A 30 0.77 0.69 9.77
C VAL A 30 0.39 1.34 11.10
N GLU A 31 1.33 1.41 12.05
CA GLU A 31 1.07 1.95 13.40
C GLU A 31 0.58 3.40 13.34
N GLN A 32 1.21 4.20 12.49
CA GLN A 32 0.88 5.61 12.28
C GLN A 32 -0.33 5.77 11.35
N GLY A 33 -0.67 4.76 10.55
CA GLY A 33 -1.71 4.81 9.53
C GLY A 33 -1.33 5.72 8.36
N LEU A 34 -0.05 5.71 7.97
CA LEU A 34 0.50 6.58 6.94
C LEU A 34 0.94 5.79 5.70
N MET A 35 0.74 6.41 4.54
CA MET A 35 1.38 6.07 3.27
C MET A 35 2.53 7.04 3.04
N GLU A 36 3.71 6.52 2.70
CA GLU A 36 4.85 7.34 2.27
C GLU A 36 5.02 7.21 0.76
N ASP A 37 5.20 8.35 0.09
CA ASP A 37 5.57 8.43 -1.32
C ASP A 37 7.09 8.65 -1.43
N PRO A 38 7.89 7.62 -1.77
CA PRO A 38 9.34 7.76 -1.84
C PRO A 38 9.82 8.77 -2.88
N GLY A 39 8.98 9.09 -3.88
CA GLY A 39 9.33 10.08 -4.91
C GLY A 39 9.26 11.52 -4.42
N SER A 40 8.39 11.81 -3.45
CA SER A 40 8.25 13.15 -2.85
C SER A 40 8.79 13.25 -1.42
N GLY A 41 8.98 12.12 -0.73
CA GLY A 41 9.32 12.08 0.70
C GLY A 41 8.13 12.44 1.62
N GLU A 42 6.94 12.64 1.04
CA GLU A 42 5.75 13.06 1.79
C GLU A 42 5.00 11.87 2.41
N PHE A 43 4.35 12.16 3.54
CA PHE A 43 3.51 11.22 4.27
C PHE A 43 2.04 11.64 4.20
N TYR A 44 1.15 10.67 3.95
CA TYR A 44 -0.28 10.88 3.82
C TYR A 44 -1.05 9.94 4.74
N SER A 45 -1.89 10.49 5.60
CA SER A 45 -2.70 9.70 6.54
C SER A 45 -3.93 9.10 5.88
N ILE A 46 -4.19 7.81 6.16
CA ILE A 46 -5.42 7.12 5.76
C ILE A 46 -6.60 7.43 6.71
N ARG A 47 -6.33 8.12 7.83
CA ARG A 47 -7.34 8.54 8.81
C ARG A 47 -8.00 9.84 8.33
N THR A 48 -9.30 9.97 8.53
CA THR A 48 -10.06 11.17 8.15
C THR A 48 -9.95 12.29 9.20
N HIS A 49 -9.70 11.95 10.46
CA HIS A 49 -9.54 12.93 11.54
C HIS A 49 -8.25 13.74 11.37
N LEU A 50 -8.34 15.06 11.55
CA LEU A 50 -7.23 16.03 11.38
C LEU A 50 -6.52 15.88 10.03
N ASN A 51 -7.30 15.69 8.96
CA ASN A 51 -6.80 15.50 7.61
C ASN A 51 -7.62 16.36 6.63
N THR A 52 -7.03 16.73 5.50
CA THR A 52 -7.76 17.38 4.41
C THR A 52 -8.27 16.31 3.45
N GLU A 53 -9.39 16.59 2.77
CA GLU A 53 -9.93 15.67 1.77
C GLU A 53 -8.90 15.37 0.66
N GLU A 54 -8.14 16.38 0.24
CA GLU A 54 -7.07 16.22 -0.76
C GLU A 54 -5.96 15.27 -0.28
N ARG A 55 -5.41 15.48 0.93
CA ARG A 55 -4.36 14.61 1.48
C ARG A 55 -4.86 13.20 1.77
N TRP A 56 -6.09 13.07 2.26
CA TRP A 56 -6.72 11.77 2.46
C TRP A 56 -6.95 11.03 1.14
N THR A 57 -7.47 11.72 0.12
CA THR A 57 -7.67 11.16 -1.23
C THR A 57 -6.33 10.74 -1.84
N LYS A 58 -5.27 11.52 -1.62
CA LYS A 58 -3.92 11.15 -2.02
C LYS A 58 -3.48 9.87 -1.31
N ALA A 59 -3.68 9.73 0.01
CA ALA A 59 -3.39 8.50 0.74
C ALA A 59 -4.12 7.28 0.14
N LEU A 60 -5.41 7.42 -0.17
CA LEU A 60 -6.22 6.37 -0.82
C LEU A 60 -5.67 6.00 -2.20
N LYS A 61 -5.28 6.99 -3.00
CA LYS A 61 -4.70 6.76 -4.34
C LYS A 61 -3.39 5.96 -4.25
N LEU A 62 -2.52 6.28 -3.29
CA LEU A 62 -1.29 5.53 -3.07
C LEU A 62 -1.60 4.09 -2.64
N MET A 63 -2.54 3.91 -1.70
CA MET A 63 -2.98 2.60 -1.22
C MET A 63 -3.56 1.74 -2.36
N LEU A 64 -4.44 2.31 -3.19
CA LEU A 64 -5.04 1.60 -4.34
C LEU A 64 -4.01 1.26 -5.41
N THR A 65 -2.99 2.10 -5.58
CA THR A 65 -1.89 1.79 -6.49
C THR A 65 -1.11 0.60 -5.97
N ASN A 66 -0.71 0.58 -4.70
CA ASN A 66 -0.10 -0.60 -4.09
C ASN A 66 -0.98 -1.86 -4.26
N PHE A 67 -2.29 -1.73 -4.07
CA PHE A 67 -3.22 -2.84 -4.24
C PHE A 67 -3.27 -3.34 -5.68
N LYS A 68 -3.24 -2.45 -6.67
CA LYS A 68 -3.10 -2.84 -8.09
C LYS A 68 -1.82 -3.62 -8.33
N TRP A 69 -0.69 -3.19 -7.76
CA TRP A 69 0.58 -3.91 -7.88
C TRP A 69 0.50 -5.32 -7.26
N SER A 70 -0.18 -5.46 -6.11
CA SER A 70 -0.48 -6.78 -5.53
C SER A 70 -1.26 -7.67 -6.49
N LEU A 71 -2.31 -7.12 -7.13
CA LEU A 71 -3.14 -7.88 -8.07
C LEU A 71 -2.36 -8.28 -9.32
N ASP A 72 -1.55 -7.38 -9.87
CA ASP A 72 -0.71 -7.67 -11.04
C ASP A 72 0.29 -8.80 -10.69
N TRP A 73 0.92 -8.74 -9.50
CA TRP A 73 1.82 -9.80 -9.02
C TRP A 73 1.11 -11.16 -8.84
N VAL A 74 -0.05 -11.17 -8.17
CA VAL A 74 -0.85 -12.40 -8.00
C VAL A 74 -1.25 -12.97 -9.36
N SER A 75 -1.68 -12.13 -10.30
CA SER A 75 -2.12 -12.57 -11.64
C SER A 75 -0.98 -13.19 -12.45
N LEU A 76 0.24 -12.67 -12.34
CA LEU A 76 1.43 -13.25 -12.97
C LEU A 76 1.81 -14.60 -12.36
N ARG A 77 1.65 -14.75 -11.04
CA ARG A 77 2.05 -15.96 -10.32
C ARG A 77 1.01 -17.07 -10.37
N TYR A 78 -0.26 -16.72 -10.45
CA TYR A 78 -1.41 -17.63 -10.46
C TYR A 78 -2.26 -17.38 -11.71
N PRO A 79 -1.75 -17.69 -12.92
CA PRO A 79 -2.54 -17.56 -14.13
C PRO A 79 -3.79 -18.44 -14.04
N HIS A 80 -4.94 -17.87 -14.36
CA HIS A 80 -6.18 -18.64 -14.47
C HIS A 80 -5.97 -19.76 -15.51
N LYS A 81 -6.15 -21.01 -15.06
CA LYS A 81 -6.18 -22.18 -15.94
C LYS A 81 -7.44 -22.20 -16.78
#